data_AF-A0A956N9Y2-F1
#
_entry.id   AF-A0A956N9Y2-F1
#
_cell.length_a   1.000
_cell.length_b   1.000
_cell.length_c   1.000
_cell.angle_alpha   90.00
_cell.angle_beta   90.00
_cell.angle_gamma   90.00
#
_symmetry.space_group_name_H-M   'P 1'
#
loop_
_entity.id
_entity.type
_entity.pdbx_description
1 polymer ?
#
loop_
_entity_poly.entity_id
_entity_poly.type
_entity_poly.pdbx_seq_one_letter_code
_entity_poly.pdbx_strand_id
1 'polypeptide(L)'
;MTEASGLEFVHRTGFDGHHWFPEIVAGGAGIADFDGDGRNDVVLIDGGRLPEGPPGEHVVFRNVGEGRFEPAARLPGAAYGQGVAIGDVDGDGDPDLYVTNVGPNQLFRNDGDFRFVDRSNEAGAADRGWSTSAA
;
A
#
# COMPACT_ATOMS: atom_id res chain seq x y z
N MET A 1 -7.27 22.15 0.87
CA MET A 1 -8.35 21.45 0.14
C MET A 1 -8.42 19.96 0.49
N THR A 2 -7.75 19.50 1.57
CA THR A 2 -7.71 18.10 2.04
C THR A 2 -8.74 17.82 3.15
N GLU A 3 -9.07 18.79 3.99
CA GLU A 3 -10.11 18.62 5.04
C GLU A 3 -11.49 18.28 4.48
N ALA A 4 -11.83 18.75 3.27
CA ALA A 4 -13.16 18.52 2.69
C ALA A 4 -13.35 17.08 2.17
N SER A 5 -12.27 16.40 1.80
CA SER A 5 -12.31 15.05 1.20
C SER A 5 -12.02 13.92 2.19
N GLY A 6 -11.49 14.20 3.39
CA GLY A 6 -11.14 13.15 4.37
C GLY A 6 -9.88 12.32 4.00
N LEU A 7 -9.26 12.59 2.85
CA LEU A 7 -8.01 11.96 2.44
C LEU A 7 -6.83 12.70 3.09
N GLU A 8 -6.53 12.31 4.33
CA GLU A 8 -5.39 12.81 5.09
C GLU A 8 -4.26 11.77 5.06
N PHE A 9 -3.30 11.96 4.15
CA PHE A 9 -2.11 11.12 4.04
C PHE A 9 -0.87 11.99 3.80
N VAL A 10 0.20 11.68 4.53
CA VAL A 10 1.50 12.32 4.35
C VAL A 10 2.51 11.23 4.08
N HIS A 11 3.01 11.20 2.84
CA HIS A 11 4.12 10.32 2.48
C HIS A 11 5.39 10.75 3.21
N ARG A 12 6.06 9.80 3.85
CA ARG A 12 7.29 9.97 4.60
C ARG A 12 8.41 9.27 3.85
N THR A 13 9.33 10.07 3.32
CA THR A 13 10.54 9.57 2.66
C THR A 13 11.57 9.03 3.65
N GLY A 14 11.42 9.31 4.95
CA GLY A 14 12.38 8.86 5.97
C GLY A 14 13.61 9.76 6.17
N PHE A 15 13.75 10.82 5.37
CA PHE A 15 14.92 11.69 5.37
C PHE A 15 15.25 12.26 6.76
N ASP A 16 16.48 12.02 7.22
CA ASP A 16 17.00 12.49 8.51
C ASP A 16 18.29 13.33 8.39
N GLY A 17 18.70 13.66 7.15
CA GLY A 17 19.96 14.33 6.84
C GLY A 17 20.96 13.46 6.08
N HIS A 18 20.75 12.14 6.05
CA HIS A 18 21.45 11.23 5.13
C HIS A 18 20.69 11.14 3.80
N HIS A 19 21.41 10.81 2.72
CA HIS A 19 20.82 10.66 1.38
C HIS A 19 20.88 9.18 1.00
N TRP A 20 19.80 8.44 1.23
CA TRP A 20 19.69 7.05 0.82
C TRP A 20 19.03 6.96 -0.56
N PHE A 21 19.56 6.10 -1.43
CA PHE A 21 19.04 5.95 -2.80
C PHE A 21 17.53 5.64 -2.86
N PRO A 22 16.92 4.82 -1.96
CA PRO A 22 15.48 4.58 -2.01
C PRO A 22 14.59 5.79 -1.66
N GLU A 23 15.13 6.85 -1.05
CA GLU A 23 14.37 8.06 -0.66
C GLU A 23 13.95 8.91 -1.86
N ILE A 24 14.57 8.70 -3.03
CA ILE A 24 14.22 9.41 -4.27
C ILE A 24 12.98 8.81 -4.95
N VAL A 25 12.53 7.62 -4.51
CA VAL A 25 11.34 6.95 -5.02
C VAL A 25 10.17 7.30 -4.12
N ALA A 26 9.17 7.99 -4.67
CA ALA A 26 7.91 8.25 -3.98
C ALA A 26 7.12 6.95 -3.80
N GLY A 27 6.34 6.85 -2.73
CA GLY A 27 5.45 5.72 -2.49
C GLY A 27 4.39 5.54 -3.58
N GLY A 28 3.92 4.29 -3.74
CA GLY A 28 2.88 3.92 -4.68
C GLY A 28 1.47 4.33 -4.24
N ALA A 29 0.59 4.50 -5.23
CA ALA A 29 -0.85 4.65 -5.01
C ALA A 29 -1.61 3.71 -5.94
N GLY A 30 -2.70 3.14 -5.45
CA GLY A 30 -3.57 2.23 -6.20
C GLY A 30 -5.04 2.59 -6.02
N ILE A 31 -5.85 2.31 -7.03
CA ILE A 31 -7.30 2.62 -7.06
C ILE A 31 -8.04 1.38 -7.53
N ALA A 32 -8.95 0.85 -6.71
CA ALA A 32 -9.84 -0.27 -7.02
C ALA A 32 -11.02 -0.31 -6.03
N ASP A 33 -12.05 -1.08 -6.34
CA ASP A 33 -13.21 -1.32 -5.45
C ASP A 33 -12.87 -2.50 -4.52
N PHE A 34 -12.43 -2.23 -3.28
CA PHE A 34 -11.94 -3.27 -2.36
C PHE A 34 -13.04 -3.88 -1.48
N ASP A 35 -14.21 -3.25 -1.38
CA ASP A 35 -15.36 -3.77 -0.63
C ASP A 35 -16.54 -4.21 -1.53
N GLY A 36 -16.42 -4.04 -2.84
CA GLY A 36 -17.42 -4.45 -3.82
C GLY A 36 -18.65 -3.54 -3.82
N ASP A 37 -18.57 -2.32 -3.28
CA ASP A 37 -19.69 -1.40 -3.18
C ASP A 37 -19.95 -0.57 -4.46
N GLY A 38 -19.12 -0.79 -5.49
CA GLY A 38 -19.21 -0.14 -6.79
C GLY A 38 -18.54 1.23 -6.83
N ARG A 39 -17.85 1.64 -5.76
CA ARG A 39 -17.03 2.85 -5.72
C ARG A 39 -15.57 2.46 -5.60
N ASN A 40 -14.73 3.14 -6.36
CA ASN A 40 -13.30 2.94 -6.25
C ASN A 40 -12.77 3.58 -4.95
N ASP A 41 -12.06 2.77 -4.19
CA ASP A 41 -11.27 3.09 -3.02
C ASP A 41 -9.82 3.40 -3.39
N VAL A 42 -9.02 3.82 -2.41
CA VAL A 42 -7.62 4.24 -2.61
C VAL A 42 -6.70 3.54 -1.63
N VAL A 43 -5.61 2.96 -2.12
CA VAL A 43 -4.49 2.51 -1.27
C VAL A 43 -3.30 3.44 -1.46
N LEU A 44 -2.66 3.83 -0.36
CA LEU A 44 -1.47 4.68 -0.34
C LEU A 44 -0.33 3.96 0.39
N ILE A 45 0.81 3.86 -0.28
CA ILE A 45 2.02 3.21 0.20
C ILE A 45 3.00 4.25 0.73
N ASP A 46 3.71 3.91 1.80
CA ASP A 46 4.58 4.83 2.53
C ASP A 46 5.98 4.28 2.70
N GLY A 47 6.98 5.16 2.75
CA GLY A 47 8.39 4.77 2.84
C GLY A 47 8.80 4.42 4.28
N GLY A 48 8.42 5.19 5.29
CA GLY A 48 8.97 4.96 6.63
C GLY A 48 10.44 5.40 6.72
N ARG A 49 11.31 4.72 7.47
CA ARG A 49 12.71 5.14 7.70
C ARG A 49 13.73 4.03 7.42
N LEU A 50 14.87 4.40 6.81
CA LEU A 50 16.04 3.56 6.54
C LEU A 50 17.30 4.06 7.28
N PRO A 51 18.33 3.22 7.47
CA PRO A 51 18.32 1.76 7.31
C PRO A 51 17.63 1.05 8.50
N GLU A 52 17.47 1.77 9.61
CA GLU A 52 16.79 1.32 10.83
C GLU A 52 15.78 2.39 11.25
N GLY A 53 14.54 1.98 11.54
CA GLY A 53 13.48 2.92 11.93
C GLY A 53 12.09 2.32 11.83
N PRO A 54 11.05 3.12 12.14
CA PRO A 54 9.67 2.66 11.99
C PRO A 54 9.40 2.36 10.50
N PRO A 55 8.65 1.28 10.21
CA PRO A 55 8.24 0.97 8.85
C PRO A 55 7.32 2.05 8.28
N GLY A 56 7.13 2.02 6.95
CA GLY A 56 6.08 2.80 6.32
C GLY A 56 4.70 2.39 6.84
N GLU A 57 3.73 3.29 6.78
CA GLU A 57 2.35 2.98 7.11
C GLU A 57 1.49 2.98 5.83
N HIS A 58 1.12 1.79 5.35
CA HIS A 58 0.28 1.66 4.15
C HIS A 58 -1.20 1.67 4.57
N VAL A 59 -1.99 2.54 3.93
CA VAL A 59 -3.38 2.80 4.32
C VAL A 59 -4.31 2.63 3.14
N VAL A 60 -5.42 1.92 3.36
CA VAL A 60 -6.53 1.83 2.42
C VAL A 60 -7.65 2.74 2.91
N PHE A 61 -8.13 3.59 2.03
CA PHE A 61 -9.19 4.56 2.25
C PHE A 61 -10.43 4.15 1.46
N ARG A 62 -11.54 3.96 2.16
CA ARG A 62 -12.85 3.70 1.56
C ARG A 62 -13.42 4.98 0.96
N ASN A 63 -13.98 4.91 -0.23
CA ASN A 63 -14.76 5.99 -0.83
C ASN A 63 -16.21 5.95 -0.36
N VAL A 64 -16.58 6.89 0.52
CA VAL A 64 -17.96 6.99 1.05
C VAL A 64 -18.90 7.80 0.14
N GLY A 65 -18.43 8.22 -1.04
CA GLY A 65 -19.18 9.00 -2.02
C GLY A 65 -18.86 10.49 -1.99
N GLU A 66 -19.30 11.21 -3.03
CA GLU A 66 -19.11 12.67 -3.18
C GLU A 66 -17.64 13.13 -3.06
N GLY A 67 -16.68 12.26 -3.42
CA GLY A 67 -15.25 12.53 -3.29
C GLY A 67 -14.73 12.54 -1.84
N ARG A 68 -15.47 11.90 -0.92
CA ARG A 68 -15.08 11.73 0.48
C ARG A 68 -14.51 10.35 0.72
N PHE A 69 -13.50 10.29 1.57
CA PHE A 69 -12.76 9.10 1.91
C PHE A 69 -12.61 8.95 3.43
N GLU A 70 -12.62 7.71 3.91
CA GLU A 70 -12.35 7.38 5.30
C GLU A 70 -11.34 6.24 5.42
N PRO A 71 -10.46 6.20 6.44
CA PRO A 71 -9.55 5.08 6.63
C PRO A 71 -10.33 3.78 6.88
N ALA A 72 -10.07 2.76 6.07
CA ALA A 72 -10.75 1.47 6.14
C ALA A 72 -9.84 0.35 6.66
N ALA A 73 -8.59 0.31 6.19
CA ALA A 73 -7.62 -0.69 6.62
C ALA A 73 -6.18 -0.15 6.64
N ARG A 74 -5.33 -0.84 7.41
CA ARG A 74 -3.88 -0.67 7.41
C ARG A 74 -3.23 -2.00 7.06
N LEU A 75 -2.36 -2.03 6.06
CA LEU A 75 -1.73 -3.27 5.64
C LEU A 75 -0.71 -3.72 6.69
N PRO A 76 -0.75 -4.99 7.14
CA PRO A 76 0.13 -5.47 8.19
C PRO A 76 1.57 -5.67 7.70
N GLY A 77 2.53 -5.58 8.62
CA GLY A 77 3.92 -5.96 8.35
C GLY A 77 4.65 -5.04 7.38
N ALA A 78 4.23 -3.78 7.26
CA ALA A 78 4.76 -2.83 6.31
C ALA A 78 6.30 -2.72 6.38
N ALA A 79 6.92 -2.61 5.21
CA ALA A 79 8.35 -2.34 5.05
C ALA A 79 8.53 -0.94 4.45
N TYR A 80 9.72 -0.62 3.92
CA TYR A 80 9.90 0.63 3.20
C TYR A 80 9.28 0.52 1.81
N GLY A 81 8.06 1.02 1.67
CA GLY A 81 7.22 0.86 0.49
C GLY A 81 7.67 1.70 -0.70
N GLN A 82 7.50 1.16 -1.91
CA GLN A 82 7.91 1.77 -3.16
C GLN A 82 6.75 1.87 -4.14
N GLY A 83 6.16 0.74 -4.52
CA GLY A 83 5.07 0.68 -5.50
C GLY A 83 3.96 -0.26 -5.06
N VAL A 84 2.84 -0.21 -5.78
CA VAL A 84 1.72 -1.14 -5.60
C VAL A 84 1.14 -1.50 -6.97
N ALA A 85 0.90 -2.80 -7.18
CA ALA A 85 0.06 -3.33 -8.25
C ALA A 85 -1.23 -3.92 -7.65
N ILE A 86 -2.29 -3.91 -8.45
CA ILE A 86 -3.61 -4.43 -8.07
C ILE A 86 -4.00 -5.51 -9.07
N GLY A 87 -4.52 -6.63 -8.58
CA GLY A 87 -5.09 -7.68 -9.41
C GLY A 87 -5.81 -8.71 -8.54
N ASP A 88 -6.71 -9.47 -9.14
CA ASP A 88 -7.36 -10.61 -8.49
C ASP A 88 -6.48 -11.85 -8.73
N VAL A 89 -5.70 -12.26 -7.72
CA VAL A 89 -4.68 -13.30 -7.88
C VAL A 89 -5.19 -14.71 -7.63
N ASP A 90 -6.28 -14.88 -6.89
CA ASP A 90 -6.88 -16.19 -6.61
C ASP A 90 -8.24 -16.42 -7.29
N GLY A 91 -8.76 -15.42 -8.00
CA GLY A 91 -9.94 -15.49 -8.85
C GLY A 91 -11.25 -15.40 -8.07
N ASP A 92 -11.22 -14.84 -6.84
CA ASP A 92 -12.41 -14.71 -5.99
C ASP A 92 -13.24 -13.45 -6.30
N GLY A 93 -12.70 -12.55 -7.12
CA GLY A 93 -13.34 -11.32 -7.56
C GLY A 93 -13.04 -10.10 -6.68
N ASP A 94 -12.29 -10.27 -5.58
CA ASP A 94 -11.86 -9.19 -4.70
C ASP A 94 -10.45 -8.71 -5.12
N PRO A 95 -10.21 -7.39 -5.32
CA PRO A 95 -8.89 -6.93 -5.74
C PRO A 95 -7.81 -7.13 -4.66
N ASP A 96 -6.75 -7.86 -5.00
CA ASP A 96 -5.57 -8.06 -4.17
C ASP A 96 -4.49 -7.00 -4.43
N LEU A 97 -3.53 -6.91 -3.51
CA LEU A 97 -2.45 -5.92 -3.55
C LEU A 97 -1.08 -6.60 -3.58
N TYR A 98 -0.22 -6.17 -4.50
CA TYR A 98 1.20 -6.50 -4.47
C TYR A 98 2.04 -5.24 -4.25
N VAL A 99 2.68 -5.15 -3.10
CA VAL A 99 3.50 -4.01 -2.66
C VAL A 99 4.98 -4.33 -2.83
N THR A 100 5.69 -3.46 -3.56
CA THR A 100 7.14 -3.54 -3.69
C THR A 100 7.83 -2.73 -2.61
N ASN A 101 8.93 -3.26 -2.07
CA ASN A 101 9.61 -2.71 -0.90
C ASN A 101 11.14 -2.63 -1.08
N VAL A 102 11.78 -1.89 -0.19
CA VAL A 102 13.17 -2.17 0.21
C VAL A 102 13.13 -3.28 1.26
N GLY A 103 13.58 -4.47 0.89
CA GLY A 103 13.36 -5.70 1.66
C GLY A 103 12.21 -6.54 1.07
N PRO A 104 11.57 -7.41 1.86
CA PRO A 104 10.58 -8.34 1.33
C PRO A 104 9.39 -7.62 0.70
N ASN A 105 9.13 -7.90 -0.58
CA ASN A 105 7.86 -7.53 -1.23
C ASN A 105 6.69 -8.25 -0.55
N GLN A 106 5.51 -7.65 -0.62
CA GLN A 106 4.33 -8.17 0.06
C GLN A 106 3.16 -8.39 -0.91
N LEU A 107 2.60 -9.59 -0.91
CA LEU A 107 1.34 -9.91 -1.56
C LEU A 107 0.25 -10.01 -0.50
N PHE A 108 -0.72 -9.12 -0.55
CA PHE A 108 -1.89 -9.14 0.31
C PHE A 108 -3.10 -9.61 -0.47
N ARG A 109 -3.68 -10.73 -0.05
CA ARG A 109 -4.98 -11.15 -0.53
C ARG A 109 -6.09 -10.41 0.19
N ASN A 110 -7.05 -9.85 -0.51
CA ASN A 110 -8.24 -9.23 0.05
C ASN A 110 -9.33 -10.30 0.21
N ASP A 111 -9.63 -10.69 1.45
CA ASP A 111 -10.71 -11.64 1.72
C ASP A 111 -12.10 -10.93 1.83
N GLY A 112 -12.30 -9.86 1.06
CA GLY A 112 -13.45 -8.95 1.07
C GLY A 112 -13.50 -7.95 2.25
N ASP A 113 -14.28 -6.87 2.07
CA ASP A 113 -14.54 -5.82 3.09
C ASP A 113 -13.25 -5.29 3.76
N PHE A 114 -12.26 -4.94 2.92
CA PHE A 114 -10.94 -4.44 3.31
C PHE A 114 -10.11 -5.39 4.20
N ARG A 115 -10.38 -6.71 4.16
CA ARG A 115 -9.66 -7.71 4.97
C ARG A 115 -8.43 -8.26 4.24
N PHE A 116 -7.33 -7.50 4.32
CA PHE A 116 -6.05 -7.88 3.71
C PHE A 116 -5.25 -8.87 4.55
N VAL A 117 -4.82 -9.98 3.94
CA VAL A 117 -3.98 -11.00 4.57
C VAL A 117 -2.70 -11.24 3.76
N ASP A 118 -1.56 -11.17 4.44
CA ASP A 118 -0.26 -11.43 3.82
C ASP A 118 -0.14 -12.90 3.37
N ARG A 119 0.15 -13.11 2.08
CA ARG A 119 0.36 -14.38 1.39
C ARG A 119 1.72 -14.45 0.68
N SER A 120 2.62 -13.51 0.97
CA SER A 120 3.86 -13.29 0.22
C SER A 120 4.76 -14.51 0.18
N ASN A 121 4.93 -15.21 1.30
CA ASN A 121 5.77 -16.40 1.37
C ASN A 121 5.11 -17.60 0.69
N GLU A 122 3.79 -17.75 0.85
CA GLU A 122 3.01 -18.86 0.29
C GLU A 122 2.97 -18.78 -1.23
N ALA A 123 2.86 -17.57 -1.79
CA ALA A 123 2.89 -17.29 -3.21
C ALA A 123 4.31 -17.26 -3.81
N GLY A 124 5.36 -17.35 -2.99
CA GLY A 124 6.74 -17.19 -3.45
C GLY A 124 7.08 -15.77 -3.95
N ALA A 125 6.30 -14.78 -3.52
CA ALA A 125 6.37 -13.39 -3.98
C ALA A 125 7.22 -12.48 -3.05
N ALA A 126 7.75 -13.02 -1.95
CA ALA A 126 8.54 -12.28 -0.96
C ALA A 126 10.01 -12.05 -1.37
N ASP A 127 10.26 -11.55 -2.59
CA ASP A 127 11.62 -11.14 -3.00
C ASP A 127 12.16 -10.08 -2.02
N ARG A 128 13.41 -10.26 -1.57
CA ARG A 128 14.01 -9.48 -0.47
C ARG A 128 14.96 -8.38 -0.94
N GLY A 129 15.06 -8.16 -2.24
CA GLY A 129 15.91 -7.13 -2.82
C GLY A 129 15.34 -5.72 -2.64
N TRP A 130 15.71 -4.84 -3.57
CA TRP A 130 15.07 -3.54 -3.70
C TRP A 130 14.24 -3.56 -4.98
N SER A 131 12.92 -3.44 -4.82
CA SER A 131 11.95 -3.39 -5.92
C SER A 131 11.27 -2.02 -5.93
N THR A 132 11.27 -1.31 -7.06
CA THR A 132 10.86 0.11 -7.11
C THR A 132 9.47 0.35 -7.71
N SER A 133 8.92 -0.59 -8.47
CA SER A 133 7.63 -0.41 -9.15
C SER A 133 6.92 -1.74 -9.41
N ALA A 134 5.60 -1.73 -9.41
CA ALA A 134 4.73 -2.79 -9.93
C ALA A 134 3.52 -2.11 -10.60
N ALA A 135 2.98 -2.71 -11.66
CA ALA A 135 1.79 -2.25 -12.38
C ALA A 135 1.06 -3.43 -13.01
#